data_AF-A0A6V7WD55-F1
#
_entry.id   AF-A0A6V7WD55-F1
#
_cell.length_a   1.000
_cell.length_b   1.000
_cell.length_c   1.000
_cell.angle_alpha   90.00
_cell.angle_beta   90.00
_cell.angle_gamma   90.00
#
_symmetry.space_group_name_H-M   'P 1'
#
loop_
_entity.id
_entity.type
_entity.pdbx_description
1 polymer ?
#
loop_
_entity_poly.entity_id
_entity_poly.type
_entity_poly.pdbx_seq_one_letter_code
_entity_poly.pdbx_strand_id
1 'polypeptide(L)'
;MYIKGNKVNKPALVYAENSFKIPKEYCVNYSLFYFEIKCKIEGEDNLMHIGILNCENGCVRYFAEEPKIINDLNEKFKLSTFSWNDGDIFGIGVVYPPTNKINELPFVFFTQNGKQIGKAVLLKNNYDYLIPYVVLKNCSVEANFGDNLETKPFCYEISKNFVFKEFY
;
A
#
# COMPACT_ATOMS: atom_id res chain seq x y z
N MET A 1 -14.58 5.36 -7.09
CA MET A 1 -14.99 6.33 -6.06
C MET A 1 -14.34 7.67 -6.36
N TYR A 2 -15.09 8.78 -6.42
CA TYR A 2 -14.58 10.12 -6.70
C TYR A 2 -14.91 11.01 -5.49
N ILE A 3 -13.91 11.65 -4.86
CA ILE A 3 -14.11 12.46 -3.66
C ILE A 3 -13.91 13.93 -4.03
N LYS A 4 -14.97 14.74 -3.87
CA LYS A 4 -14.98 16.18 -4.17
C LYS A 4 -14.89 16.95 -2.85
N GLY A 5 -13.81 17.72 -2.65
CA GLY A 5 -13.57 18.46 -1.40
C GLY A 5 -14.47 19.68 -1.21
N ASN A 6 -14.92 19.93 0.02
CA ASN A 6 -15.47 21.22 0.46
C ASN A 6 -14.34 22.26 0.54
N LYS A 7 -14.67 23.55 0.44
CA LYS A 7 -13.81 24.77 0.30
C LYS A 7 -12.61 24.95 1.26
N VAL A 8 -12.26 23.97 2.09
CA VAL A 8 -11.09 23.98 2.97
C VAL A 8 -10.05 23.02 2.41
N ASN A 9 -8.87 23.55 2.08
CA ASN A 9 -7.75 22.75 1.57
C ASN A 9 -7.06 21.97 2.71
N LYS A 10 -7.70 20.88 3.14
CA LYS A 10 -7.19 19.96 4.17
C LYS A 10 -6.96 18.58 3.58
N PRO A 11 -5.97 17.82 4.07
CA PRO A 11 -5.82 16.42 3.71
C PRO A 11 -7.10 15.63 4.05
N ALA A 12 -7.52 14.79 3.12
CA ALA A 12 -8.62 13.84 3.30
C ALA A 12 -8.05 12.43 3.44
N LEU A 13 -8.50 11.70 4.47
CA LEU A 13 -8.18 10.30 4.69
C LEU A 13 -9.33 9.42 4.21
N VAL A 14 -9.01 8.41 3.41
CA VAL A 14 -9.98 7.52 2.76
C VAL A 14 -9.56 6.09 3.01
N TYR A 15 -10.48 5.27 3.51
CA TYR A 15 -10.27 3.85 3.74
C TYR A 15 -10.92 3.03 2.63
N ALA A 16 -10.36 1.86 2.35
CA ALA A 16 -11.08 0.84 1.60
C ALA A 16 -12.27 0.34 2.43
N GLU A 17 -13.36 -0.01 1.75
CA GLU A 17 -14.53 -0.61 2.37
C GLU A 17 -14.22 -2.00 2.95
N ASN A 18 -13.37 -2.77 2.24
CA ASN A 18 -12.96 -4.10 2.63
C ASN A 18 -11.55 -4.10 3.22
N SER A 19 -11.35 -4.94 4.25
CA SER A 19 -10.05 -5.20 4.85
C SER A 19 -9.40 -6.46 4.28
N PHE A 20 -8.07 -6.49 4.28
CA PHE A 20 -7.29 -7.70 4.01
C PHE A 20 -7.29 -8.55 5.27
N LYS A 21 -8.01 -9.66 5.22
CA LYS A 21 -8.14 -10.60 6.34
C LYS A 21 -7.04 -11.64 6.24
N ILE A 22 -6.46 -12.01 7.38
CA ILE A 22 -5.54 -13.14 7.42
C ILE A 22 -6.23 -14.41 6.87
N PRO A 23 -5.59 -15.17 5.98
CA PRO A 23 -6.13 -16.44 5.51
C PRO A 23 -6.34 -17.40 6.70
N LYS A 24 -7.58 -17.87 6.89
CA LYS A 24 -7.93 -18.82 7.97
C LYS A 24 -7.84 -20.28 7.54
N GLU A 25 -7.93 -20.53 6.25
CA GLU A 25 -7.85 -21.86 5.67
C GLU A 25 -6.41 -22.34 5.61
N TYR A 26 -6.20 -23.65 5.68
CA TYR A 26 -4.86 -24.23 5.56
C TYR A 26 -4.24 -23.84 4.22
N CYS A 27 -3.17 -23.07 4.26
CA CYS A 27 -2.48 -22.56 3.08
C CYS A 27 -1.00 -22.93 3.14
N VAL A 28 -0.53 -23.68 2.14
CA VAL A 28 0.88 -24.06 1.98
C VAL A 28 1.71 -23.01 1.24
N ASN A 29 1.03 -22.04 0.62
CA ASN A 29 1.64 -20.98 -0.18
C ASN A 29 1.52 -19.63 0.51
N TYR A 30 2.33 -18.67 0.07
CA TYR A 30 2.13 -17.28 0.46
C TYR A 30 0.86 -16.74 -0.18
N SER A 31 0.13 -15.91 0.56
CA SER A 31 -1.07 -15.23 0.06
C SER A 31 -0.78 -13.74 -0.14
N LEU A 32 -1.14 -13.20 -1.30
CA LEU A 32 -0.94 -11.79 -1.66
C LEU A 32 -2.29 -11.07 -1.70
N PHE A 33 -2.39 -9.97 -0.97
CA PHE A 33 -3.40 -8.93 -1.18
C PHE A 33 -2.72 -7.70 -1.78
N TYR A 34 -3.30 -7.11 -2.81
CA TYR A 34 -2.69 -5.99 -3.52
C TYR A 34 -3.76 -5.04 -4.04
N PHE A 35 -3.49 -3.73 -3.98
CA PHE A 35 -4.23 -2.72 -4.73
C PHE A 35 -3.28 -1.62 -5.19
N GLU A 36 -3.71 -0.86 -6.19
CA GLU A 36 -2.98 0.30 -6.68
C GLU A 36 -3.91 1.51 -6.88
N ILE A 37 -3.30 2.68 -6.89
CA ILE A 37 -3.94 3.96 -7.19
C ILE A 37 -3.19 4.63 -8.34
N LYS A 38 -3.92 5.17 -9.30
CA LYS A 38 -3.36 6.10 -10.28
C LYS A 38 -3.59 7.53 -9.80
N CYS A 39 -2.52 8.29 -9.65
CA CYS A 39 -2.55 9.65 -9.14
C CYS A 39 -2.78 10.68 -10.24
N LYS A 40 -3.48 11.76 -9.90
CA LYS A 40 -3.58 12.98 -10.69
C LYS A 40 -3.34 14.20 -9.81
N ILE A 41 -2.37 15.03 -10.18
CA ILE A 41 -2.01 16.26 -9.46
C ILE A 41 -2.95 17.38 -9.93
N GLU A 42 -3.62 18.05 -8.99
CA GLU A 42 -4.65 19.07 -9.29
C GLU A 42 -4.19 20.49 -8.90
N GLY A 43 -3.04 20.63 -8.24
CA GLY A 43 -2.50 21.92 -7.82
C GLY A 43 -1.17 21.80 -7.07
N GLU A 44 -0.65 22.95 -6.62
CA GLU A 44 0.56 23.03 -5.79
C GLU A 44 0.30 22.52 -4.35
N ASP A 45 1.36 22.30 -3.57
CA ASP A 45 1.27 21.83 -2.17
C ASP A 45 0.42 20.55 -2.05
N ASN A 46 0.65 19.64 -3.00
CA ASN A 46 0.03 18.33 -3.09
C ASN A 46 0.65 17.35 -2.09
N LEU A 47 -0.19 16.50 -1.51
CA LEU A 47 0.21 15.45 -0.57
C LEU A 47 -0.51 14.17 -0.94
N MET A 48 0.24 13.07 -0.99
CA MET A 48 -0.31 11.74 -1.16
C MET A 48 0.41 10.76 -0.25
N HIS A 49 -0.36 10.12 0.63
CA HIS A 49 0.09 8.94 1.38
C HIS A 49 -0.72 7.73 0.94
N ILE A 50 -0.07 6.58 0.84
CA ILE A 50 -0.72 5.28 0.69
C ILE A 50 -0.23 4.38 1.80
N GLY A 51 -1.13 3.61 2.41
CA GLY A 51 -0.75 2.77 3.52
C GLY A 51 -1.79 1.75 3.91
N ILE A 52 -1.46 1.07 5.00
CA ILE A 52 -2.29 0.08 5.65
C ILE A 52 -2.32 0.37 7.15
N LEU A 53 -3.52 0.27 7.72
CA LEU A 53 -3.80 0.36 9.14
C LEU A 53 -4.08 -1.03 9.69
N ASN A 54 -3.49 -1.40 10.83
CA ASN A 54 -3.81 -2.64 11.52
C ASN A 54 -4.90 -2.44 12.59
N CYS A 55 -5.41 -3.55 13.13
CA CYS A 55 -6.46 -3.53 14.16
C CYS A 55 -6.06 -2.90 15.50
N GLU A 56 -4.77 -2.64 15.73
CA GLU A 56 -4.22 -1.97 16.92
C GLU A 56 -3.93 -0.47 16.67
N ASN A 57 -4.40 0.10 15.56
CA ASN A 57 -4.10 1.47 15.11
C ASN A 57 -2.62 1.74 14.72
N GLY A 58 -1.79 0.71 14.61
CA GLY A 58 -0.47 0.83 13.97
C GLY A 58 -0.60 0.94 12.46
N CYS A 59 0.30 1.67 11.80
CA CYS A 59 0.22 1.87 10.36
C CYS A 59 1.57 1.73 9.67
N VAL A 60 1.56 1.10 8.49
CA VAL A 60 2.68 1.12 7.55
C VAL A 60 2.28 1.98 6.36
N ARG A 61 3.07 2.98 6.00
CA ARG A 61 2.70 3.96 4.97
C ARG A 61 3.88 4.53 4.21
N TYR A 62 3.63 4.88 2.96
CA TYR A 62 4.53 5.61 2.08
C TYR A 62 4.06 7.06 1.91
N PHE A 63 5.00 8.00 1.90
CA PHE A 63 4.78 9.43 1.65
C PHE A 63 5.39 9.78 0.30
N ALA A 64 4.59 10.30 -0.64
CA ALA A 64 5.06 10.61 -1.98
C ALA A 64 5.75 11.98 -2.08
N GLU A 65 5.29 12.96 -1.29
CA GLU A 65 5.83 14.32 -1.26
C GLU A 65 7.23 14.40 -0.62
N GLU A 66 7.51 13.49 0.32
CA GLU A 66 8.83 13.29 0.91
C GLU A 66 9.11 11.78 0.89
N PRO A 67 9.70 11.24 -0.20
CA PRO A 67 9.82 9.80 -0.41
C PRO A 67 10.41 9.05 0.78
N LYS A 68 9.53 8.47 1.59
CA LYS A 68 9.87 7.72 2.79
C LYS A 68 8.79 6.72 3.13
N ILE A 69 9.20 5.64 3.78
CA ILE A 69 8.31 4.65 4.38
C ILE A 69 8.35 4.84 5.90
N ILE A 70 7.19 4.75 6.55
CA ILE A 70 7.07 4.68 8.00
C ILE A 70 6.43 3.35 8.36
N ASN A 71 7.05 2.59 9.27
CA ASN A 71 6.49 1.34 9.77
C ASN A 71 5.54 1.57 10.97
N ASP A 72 4.97 0.47 11.46
CA ASP A 72 4.02 0.46 12.59
C ASP A 72 4.68 0.83 13.94
N LEU A 73 6.01 0.89 14.01
CA LEU A 73 6.79 1.41 15.13
C LEU A 73 7.16 2.90 14.98
N ASN A 74 6.68 3.57 13.93
CA ASN A 74 7.02 4.95 13.56
C ASN A 74 8.49 5.19 13.18
N GLU A 75 9.24 4.13 12.85
CA GLU A 75 10.58 4.25 12.27
C GLU A 75 10.47 4.75 10.84
N LYS A 76 11.42 5.60 10.43
CA LYS A 76 11.38 6.34 9.16
C LYS A 76 12.51 5.89 8.23
N PHE A 77 12.16 5.39 7.07
CA PHE A 77 13.11 4.92 6.05
C PHE A 77 13.03 5.84 4.83
N LYS A 78 14.04 6.69 4.65
CA LYS A 78 14.12 7.57 3.47
C LYS A 78 14.44 6.74 2.24
N LEU A 79 13.74 7.02 1.14
CA LEU A 79 14.01 6.40 -0.15
C LEU A 79 14.83 7.38 -1.01
N SER A 80 15.97 6.94 -1.53
CA SER A 80 16.76 7.73 -2.46
C SER A 80 16.14 7.65 -3.87
N THR A 81 16.22 8.74 -4.65
CA THR A 81 15.95 8.80 -6.10
C THR A 81 14.50 8.67 -6.59
N PHE A 82 13.50 8.83 -5.73
CA PHE A 82 12.09 8.81 -6.16
C PHE A 82 11.55 10.21 -6.44
N SER A 83 10.79 10.34 -7.52
CA SER A 83 9.98 11.53 -7.83
C SER A 83 8.52 11.11 -7.95
N TRP A 84 7.61 11.96 -7.47
CA TRP A 84 6.18 11.81 -7.67
C TRP A 84 5.74 12.72 -8.81
N ASN A 85 5.20 12.12 -9.88
CA ASN A 85 4.75 12.81 -11.08
C ASN A 85 3.24 12.60 -11.29
N ASP A 86 2.65 13.47 -12.12
CA ASP A 86 1.27 13.29 -12.57
C ASP A 86 1.12 11.99 -13.36
N GLY A 87 0.05 11.24 -13.08
CA GLY A 87 -0.23 9.95 -13.72
C GLY A 87 0.49 8.74 -13.13
N ASP A 88 1.41 8.92 -12.17
CA ASP A 88 2.09 7.81 -11.50
C ASP A 88 1.11 6.85 -10.83
N ILE A 89 1.46 5.56 -10.87
CA ILE A 89 0.68 4.48 -10.24
C ILE A 89 1.42 4.01 -9.01
N PHE A 90 0.79 4.10 -7.84
CA PHE A 90 1.34 3.61 -6.58
C PHE A 90 0.56 2.40 -6.10
N GLY A 91 1.26 1.36 -5.68
CA GLY A 91 0.64 0.16 -5.14
C GLY A 91 1.17 -0.22 -3.78
N ILE A 92 0.40 -1.05 -3.11
CA ILE A 92 0.76 -1.65 -1.83
C ILE A 92 0.29 -3.09 -1.82
N GLY A 93 1.20 -3.97 -1.42
CA GLY A 93 0.94 -5.38 -1.27
C GLY A 93 1.17 -5.84 0.16
N VAL A 94 0.32 -6.74 0.63
CA VAL A 94 0.52 -7.51 1.85
C VAL A 94 0.73 -8.95 1.48
N VAL A 95 1.79 -9.53 2.01
CA VAL A 95 2.07 -10.96 1.87
C VAL A 95 1.92 -11.64 3.22
N TYR A 96 1.01 -12.61 3.28
CA TYR A 96 0.85 -13.49 4.44
C TYR A 96 1.64 -14.78 4.21
N PRO A 97 2.39 -15.26 5.22
CA PRO A 97 3.08 -16.53 5.14
C PRO A 97 2.09 -17.71 5.11
N PRO A 98 2.54 -18.89 4.63
CA PRO A 98 1.80 -20.13 4.77
C PRO A 98 1.40 -20.41 6.23
N THR A 99 0.23 -21.02 6.45
CA THR A 99 -0.28 -21.29 7.81
C THR A 99 0.54 -22.33 8.57
N ASN A 100 1.32 -23.16 7.85
CA ASN A 100 2.26 -24.10 8.46
C ASN A 100 3.60 -23.46 8.88
N LYS A 101 3.82 -22.18 8.56
CA LYS A 101 5.02 -21.41 8.93
C LYS A 101 4.72 -20.41 10.04
N ILE A 102 4.37 -20.92 11.21
CA ILE A 102 3.92 -20.13 12.38
C ILE A 102 4.92 -19.07 12.89
N ASN A 103 6.20 -19.20 12.54
CA ASN A 103 7.26 -18.28 12.97
C ASN A 103 7.53 -17.16 11.96
N GLU A 104 6.93 -17.20 10.77
CA GLU A 104 7.03 -16.12 9.79
C GLU A 104 5.93 -15.09 10.05
N LEU A 105 6.27 -13.81 9.86
CA LEU A 105 5.35 -12.69 10.00
C LEU A 105 4.96 -12.15 8.61
N PRO A 106 3.76 -11.55 8.47
CA PRO A 106 3.37 -10.93 7.22
C PRO A 106 4.24 -9.70 6.98
N PHE A 107 4.34 -9.29 5.72
CA PHE A 107 5.09 -8.09 5.36
C PHE A 107 4.34 -7.27 4.32
N VAL A 108 4.66 -5.98 4.30
CA VAL A 108 4.10 -4.98 3.39
C VAL A 108 5.17 -4.52 2.43
N PHE A 109 4.83 -4.36 1.15
CA PHE A 109 5.72 -3.72 0.18
C PHE A 109 4.96 -2.66 -0.60
N PHE A 110 5.71 -1.69 -1.12
CA PHE A 110 5.17 -0.60 -1.92
C PHE A 110 5.69 -0.69 -3.35
N THR A 111 4.91 -0.21 -4.30
CA THR A 111 5.30 -0.12 -5.71
C THR A 111 5.03 1.27 -6.27
N GLN A 112 5.81 1.66 -7.27
CA GLN A 112 5.56 2.81 -8.13
C GLN A 112 5.78 2.38 -9.57
N ASN A 113 4.80 2.65 -10.44
CA ASN A 113 4.81 2.30 -11.86
C ASN A 113 5.23 0.84 -12.11
N GLY A 114 4.64 -0.08 -11.33
CA GLY A 114 4.84 -1.51 -11.45
C GLY A 114 6.19 -2.03 -10.93
N LYS A 115 7.00 -1.19 -10.28
CA LYS A 115 8.26 -1.57 -9.65
C LYS A 115 8.20 -1.37 -8.16
N GLN A 116 8.75 -2.31 -7.39
CA GLN A 116 8.87 -2.15 -5.95
C GLN A 116 9.75 -0.95 -5.60
N ILE A 117 9.36 -0.22 -4.56
CA ILE A 117 10.12 0.91 -4.00
C ILE A 117 10.56 0.56 -2.57
N GLY A 118 11.84 0.78 -2.28
CA GLY A 118 12.43 0.40 -0.99
C GLY A 118 12.40 -1.11 -0.71
N LYS A 119 12.68 -1.47 0.54
CA LYS A 119 12.54 -2.83 1.07
C LYS A 119 11.10 -3.07 1.54
N ALA A 120 10.74 -4.34 1.67
CA ALA A 120 9.50 -4.70 2.36
C ALA A 120 9.62 -4.37 3.85
N VAL A 121 8.49 -4.11 4.51
CA VAL A 121 8.38 -3.85 5.94
C VAL A 121 7.79 -5.09 6.60
N LEU A 122 8.54 -5.75 7.47
CA LEU A 122 8.02 -6.85 8.27
C LEU A 122 7.04 -6.30 9.31
N LEU A 123 5.85 -6.88 9.44
CA LEU A 123 4.89 -6.48 10.46
C LEU A 123 5.31 -7.03 11.83
N LYS A 124 5.02 -6.30 12.92
CA LYS A 124 5.38 -6.76 14.27
C LYS A 124 4.57 -7.98 14.74
N ASN A 125 3.41 -8.24 14.13
CA ASN A 125 2.51 -9.32 14.52
C ASN A 125 1.62 -9.80 13.36
N ASN A 126 0.98 -10.95 13.55
CA ASN A 126 -0.09 -11.46 12.70
C ASN A 126 -1.42 -10.77 13.06
N TYR A 127 -1.76 -9.73 12.31
CA TYR A 127 -3.02 -9.02 12.49
C TYR A 127 -4.19 -9.74 11.80
N ASP A 128 -5.32 -9.81 12.50
CA ASP A 128 -6.57 -10.39 11.98
C ASP A 128 -7.03 -9.72 10.69
N TYR A 129 -6.86 -8.40 10.62
CA TYR A 129 -7.17 -7.62 9.44
C TYR A 129 -6.29 -6.38 9.30
N LEU A 130 -6.11 -5.98 8.05
CA LEU A 130 -5.38 -4.80 7.63
C LEU A 130 -6.28 -3.96 6.71
N ILE A 131 -6.38 -2.66 6.97
CA ILE A 131 -7.26 -1.74 6.23
C ILE A 131 -6.38 -0.85 5.33
N PRO A 132 -6.44 -1.05 4.00
CA PRO A 132 -5.92 -0.10 3.03
C PRO A 132 -6.46 1.30 3.22
N TYR A 133 -5.61 2.30 3.07
CA TYR A 133 -6.04 3.70 3.05
C TYR A 133 -5.15 4.58 2.18
N VAL A 134 -5.69 5.74 1.83
CA VAL A 134 -4.96 6.83 1.18
C VAL A 134 -5.24 8.17 1.87
N VAL A 135 -4.25 9.06 1.92
CA VAL A 135 -4.39 10.45 2.35
C VAL A 135 -4.10 11.34 1.16
N LEU A 136 -4.97 12.30 0.86
CA LEU A 136 -4.89 13.14 -0.34
C LEU A 136 -5.08 14.61 0.00
N LYS A 137 -4.28 15.48 -0.61
CA LYS A 137 -4.45 16.94 -0.65
C LYS A 137 -4.02 17.45 -2.03
N ASN A 138 -4.82 18.33 -2.65
CA ASN A 138 -4.59 18.88 -3.99
C ASN A 138 -4.24 17.82 -5.07
N CYS A 139 -4.76 16.61 -4.91
CA CYS A 139 -4.65 15.52 -5.87
C CYS A 139 -5.90 14.65 -5.84
N SER A 140 -6.16 13.96 -6.93
CA SER A 140 -7.20 12.95 -7.06
C SER A 140 -6.57 11.61 -7.41
N VAL A 141 -7.28 10.51 -7.11
CA VAL A 141 -6.80 9.16 -7.40
C VAL A 141 -7.89 8.29 -7.98
N GLU A 142 -7.50 7.36 -8.84
CA GLU A 142 -8.33 6.27 -9.30
C GLU A 142 -7.81 4.96 -8.71
N ALA A 143 -8.60 4.31 -7.85
CA ALA A 143 -8.22 3.03 -7.26
C ALA A 143 -8.48 1.85 -8.21
N ASN A 144 -7.63 0.84 -8.13
CA ASN A 144 -7.77 -0.47 -8.74
C ASN A 144 -7.57 -1.54 -7.66
N PHE A 145 -8.67 -2.22 -7.29
CA PHE A 145 -8.64 -3.34 -6.33
C PHE A 145 -8.55 -4.71 -7.02
N GLY A 146 -8.44 -4.75 -8.35
CA GLY A 146 -8.34 -6.00 -9.12
C GLY A 146 -9.67 -6.61 -9.52
N ASP A 147 -10.79 -5.88 -9.43
CA ASP A 147 -12.13 -6.38 -9.77
C ASP A 147 -12.28 -6.74 -11.26
N ASN A 148 -11.47 -6.12 -12.14
CA ASN A 148 -11.45 -6.41 -13.57
C ASN A 148 -10.01 -6.32 -14.13
N LEU A 149 -9.28 -7.43 -14.06
CA LEU A 149 -7.90 -7.51 -14.54
C LEU A 149 -7.79 -7.61 -16.07
N GLU A 150 -8.85 -7.97 -16.78
CA GLU A 150 -8.84 -8.07 -18.24
C GLU A 150 -8.76 -6.69 -18.89
N THR A 151 -9.58 -5.74 -18.42
CA THR A 151 -9.62 -4.38 -18.99
C THR A 151 -8.81 -3.37 -18.18
N LYS A 152 -8.53 -3.67 -16.92
CA LYS A 152 -7.76 -2.80 -16.00
C LYS A 152 -6.74 -3.63 -15.22
N PRO A 153 -5.74 -4.22 -15.90
CA PRO A 153 -4.71 -4.99 -15.23
C PRO A 153 -3.93 -4.12 -14.25
N PHE A 154 -3.36 -4.75 -13.23
CA PHE A 154 -2.39 -4.06 -12.38
C PHE A 154 -1.16 -3.65 -13.20
N CYS A 155 -0.59 -2.49 -12.88
CA CYS A 155 0.71 -2.09 -13.41
C CYS A 155 1.83 -3.01 -12.89
N TYR A 156 1.67 -3.50 -11.65
CA TYR A 156 2.57 -4.47 -11.05
C TYR A 156 2.26 -5.91 -11.48
N GLU A 157 3.30 -6.65 -11.85
CA GLU A 157 3.18 -8.04 -12.28
C GLU A 157 3.12 -9.00 -11.08
N ILE A 158 1.91 -9.21 -10.56
CA ILE A 158 1.64 -10.05 -9.38
C ILE A 158 1.97 -11.54 -9.57
N SER A 159 2.10 -12.03 -10.81
CA SER A 159 2.41 -13.43 -11.13
C SER A 159 3.88 -13.79 -10.92
N LYS A 160 4.76 -12.81 -10.70
CA LYS A 160 6.17 -13.09 -10.41
C LYS A 160 6.29 -13.67 -9.01
N ASN A 161 6.89 -14.85 -8.89
CA ASN A 161 7.13 -15.49 -7.59
C ASN A 161 8.07 -14.62 -6.74
N PHE A 162 7.60 -14.21 -5.57
CA PHE A 162 8.38 -13.41 -4.64
C PHE A 162 9.06 -14.28 -3.59
N VAL A 163 10.38 -14.09 -3.45
CA VAL A 163 11.11 -14.41 -2.22
C VAL A 163 11.83 -13.13 -1.80
N PHE A 164 11.19 -12.35 -0.94
CA PHE A 164 11.83 -11.18 -0.36
C PHE A 164 12.91 -11.65 0.61
N LYS A 165 14.15 -11.20 0.41
CA LYS A 165 15.30 -11.52 1.27
C LYS A 165 15.69 -10.38 2.20
N GLU A 166 15.14 -9.19 1.97
CA GLU A 166 15.51 -7.99 2.69
C GLU A 166 14.26 -7.23 3.16
N PHE A 167 14.27 -6.92 4.44
CA PHE A 167 13.24 -6.13 5.12
C PHE A 167 13.87 -4.91 5.78
N TYR A 168 13.07 -3.87 5.99
CA TYR A 168 13.38 -2.81 6.96
C TYR A 168 13.16 -3.32 8.38
#